data_AF-A0A6A4HMH8-F1
#
_entry.id   AF-A0A6A4HMH8-F1
#
_cell.length_a   1.000
_cell.length_b   1.000
_cell.length_c   1.000
_cell.angle_alpha   90.00
_cell.angle_beta   90.00
_cell.angle_gamma   90.00
#
_symmetry.space_group_name_H-M   'P 1'
#
loop_
_entity.id
_entity.type
_entity.pdbx_description
1 polymer ?
#
loop_
_entity_poly.entity_id
_entity_poly.type
_entity_poly.pdbx_seq_one_letter_code
_entity_poly.pdbx_strand_id
1 'polypeptide(L)'
;MRGRCLGVDLIRVSVCKWFFAPALSTVKNLAIRGGARANLEQTEFREENNGVMFRGSTRRTRKKHVEDWTRLCIDSVIPQRTDVPELWADFMYKAPPFLAYYAVNTSNATLLREAVDQSGLYRQALQANISSSVSYNGLWEHIVGPQSADLGLWSTGNGWASAGMTHEAVSNLTSWIQEIVDGAIGSPMDDDLLRNYLNDTTGDCLGYGQTSASSLIASVAYRRAILQPGTFGSEYIDWTDCIRAILDRHSFCQPARLE
;
A
#
# COMPACT_ATOMS: atom_id res chain seq x y z
N MET A 1 11.40 11.62 -26.63
CA MET A 1 11.03 10.68 -27.70
C MET A 1 10.15 9.61 -27.06
N ARG A 2 8.86 9.54 -27.42
CA ARG A 2 7.90 8.59 -26.82
C ARG A 2 8.04 7.25 -27.54
N GLY A 3 8.65 6.26 -26.89
CA GLY A 3 8.66 4.88 -27.38
C GLY A 3 7.26 4.30 -27.29
N ARG A 4 6.69 3.87 -28.43
CA ARG A 4 5.46 3.09 -28.47
C ARG A 4 5.85 1.62 -28.31
N CYS A 5 5.42 0.99 -27.21
CA CYS A 5 5.43 -0.48 -27.12
C CYS A 5 4.40 -1.02 -28.12
N LEU A 6 4.88 -1.78 -29.10
CA LEU A 6 4.07 -2.41 -30.13
C LEU A 6 3.22 -3.51 -29.50
N GLY A 7 1.94 -3.56 -29.91
CA GLY A 7 0.93 -4.45 -29.37
C GLY A 7 1.29 -5.92 -29.50
N VAL A 8 0.89 -6.69 -28.48
CA VAL A 8 0.95 -8.15 -28.46
C VAL A 8 -0.45 -8.66 -28.12
N ASP A 9 -0.91 -9.61 -28.93
CA ASP A 9 -2.29 -10.09 -28.98
C ASP A 9 -2.82 -10.68 -27.66
N LEU A 10 -4.13 -10.47 -27.44
CA LEU A 10 -4.90 -11.00 -26.33
C LEU A 10 -4.83 -12.54 -26.27
N ILE A 11 -4.10 -13.08 -25.30
CA ILE A 11 -4.28 -14.46 -24.84
C ILE A 11 -5.32 -14.44 -23.72
N ARG A 12 -6.52 -14.96 -24.01
CA ARG A 12 -7.55 -15.27 -23.00
C ARG A 12 -7.01 -16.35 -22.05
N VAL A 13 -6.60 -15.96 -20.85
CA VAL A 13 -6.32 -16.90 -19.76
C VAL A 13 -7.58 -17.05 -18.91
N SER A 14 -8.16 -18.25 -18.91
CA SER A 14 -9.23 -18.64 -17.99
C SER A 14 -8.65 -18.78 -16.58
N VAL A 15 -8.88 -17.80 -15.71
CA VAL A 15 -8.40 -17.81 -14.33
C VAL A 15 -9.32 -18.65 -13.44
N CYS A 16 -8.72 -19.52 -12.64
CA CYS A 16 -9.33 -20.39 -11.65
C CYS A 16 -10.33 -19.67 -10.71
N LYS A 17 -11.46 -20.33 -10.51
CA LYS A 17 -12.72 -19.83 -9.94
C LYS A 17 -12.77 -19.74 -8.40
N TRP A 18 -11.65 -19.49 -7.72
CA TRP A 18 -11.59 -19.54 -6.24
C TRP A 18 -11.40 -18.20 -5.52
N PHE A 19 -11.36 -17.07 -6.24
CA PHE A 19 -11.24 -15.72 -5.62
C PHE A 19 -12.43 -14.78 -5.85
N PHE A 20 -13.53 -15.26 -6.44
CA PHE A 20 -14.75 -14.47 -6.65
C PHE A 20 -15.90 -15.03 -5.81
N ALA A 21 -16.08 -14.50 -4.61
CA ALA A 21 -17.37 -14.43 -3.95
C ALA A 21 -17.60 -12.99 -3.50
N PRO A 22 -18.54 -12.25 -4.12
CA PRO A 22 -18.98 -10.96 -3.59
C PRO A 22 -19.87 -11.24 -2.37
N ALA A 23 -19.39 -10.89 -1.18
CA ALA A 23 -20.22 -10.82 0.02
C ALA A 23 -21.13 -9.58 -0.03
N LEU A 24 -22.09 -9.57 -0.96
CA LEU A 24 -23.12 -8.53 -1.08
C LEU A 24 -24.39 -9.15 -1.67
N SER A 25 -25.04 -10.01 -0.89
CA SER A 25 -26.50 -10.21 -0.86
C SER A 25 -26.80 -11.42 0.02
N THR A 26 -27.09 -11.21 1.31
CA THR A 26 -28.06 -11.97 2.14
C THR A 26 -28.05 -11.38 3.55
N VAL A 27 -28.62 -10.18 3.72
CA VAL A 27 -29.22 -9.76 5.00
C VAL A 27 -30.59 -9.16 4.68
N LYS A 28 -31.45 -9.98 4.09
CA LYS A 28 -32.90 -9.81 4.16
C LYS A 28 -33.46 -11.19 4.49
N ASN A 29 -34.20 -11.25 5.60
CA ASN A 29 -34.95 -12.39 6.13
C ASN A 29 -34.14 -13.40 6.96
N LEU A 30 -34.06 -13.14 8.27
CA LEU A 30 -34.21 -14.18 9.29
C LEU A 30 -34.56 -13.51 10.63
N ALA A 31 -35.77 -12.95 10.66
CA ALA A 31 -36.54 -12.90 11.89
C ALA A 31 -37.41 -14.15 11.95
N ILE A 32 -37.59 -14.67 13.16
CA ILE A 32 -38.56 -15.68 13.62
C ILE A 32 -38.06 -17.15 13.63
N ARG A 33 -38.18 -17.73 14.84
CA ARG A 33 -37.93 -19.11 15.33
C ARG A 33 -36.53 -19.28 15.93
N GLY A 34 -36.31 -19.44 17.23
CA GLY A 34 -37.16 -20.01 18.28
C GLY A 34 -36.51 -21.28 18.82
N GLY A 35 -35.79 -21.17 19.94
CA GLY A 35 -35.54 -22.24 20.92
C GLY A 35 -34.81 -23.52 20.49
N ALA A 36 -33.52 -23.63 20.84
CA ALA A 36 -32.93 -24.88 21.33
C ALA A 36 -31.67 -24.56 22.16
N ARG A 37 -31.72 -24.89 23.46
CA ARG A 37 -30.58 -24.89 24.37
C ARG A 37 -29.65 -26.04 23.99
N ALA A 38 -28.38 -25.75 23.76
CA ALA A 38 -27.30 -26.71 23.85
C ALA A 38 -26.32 -26.20 24.90
N ASN A 39 -26.25 -26.92 26.02
CA ASN A 39 -25.24 -26.72 27.05
C ASN A 39 -23.90 -27.14 26.46
N LEU A 40 -23.03 -26.15 26.21
CA LEU A 40 -21.60 -26.33 26.09
C LEU A 40 -20.99 -25.59 27.27
N GLU A 41 -20.22 -26.31 28.08
CA GLU A 41 -19.49 -25.78 29.23
C GLU A 41 -18.79 -24.48 28.85
N GLN A 42 -19.22 -23.38 29.48
CA GLN A 42 -18.47 -22.13 29.51
C GLN A 42 -17.21 -22.38 30.34
N THR A 43 -16.11 -22.74 29.68
CA THR A 43 -14.80 -22.33 30.15
C THR A 43 -14.75 -20.81 29.99
N GLU A 44 -14.98 -20.15 31.12
CA GLU A 44 -14.92 -18.72 31.34
C GLU A 44 -13.53 -18.21 30.95
N PHE A 45 -13.32 -17.86 29.67
CA PHE A 45 -12.15 -17.11 29.25
C PHE A 45 -12.38 -15.67 29.65
N ARG A 46 -11.98 -15.39 30.88
CA ARG A 46 -12.01 -14.10 31.56
C ARG A 46 -11.47 -13.02 30.62
N GLU A 47 -12.35 -12.08 30.25
CA GLU A 47 -12.01 -10.83 29.55
C GLU A 47 -11.14 -9.95 30.45
N GLU A 48 -9.86 -10.27 30.58
CA GLU A 48 -8.87 -9.38 31.17
C GLU A 48 -7.77 -9.10 30.12
N ASN A 49 -7.76 -7.87 29.61
CA ASN A 49 -6.58 -7.17 29.06
C ASN A 49 -6.10 -7.39 27.61
N ASN A 50 -6.98 -7.56 26.62
CA ASN A 50 -6.57 -7.43 25.19
C ASN A 50 -6.71 -6.01 24.60
N GLY A 51 -6.87 -4.99 25.46
CA GLY A 51 -6.82 -3.56 25.07
C GLY A 51 -5.43 -2.93 25.14
N VAL A 52 -4.38 -3.68 25.45
CA VAL A 52 -3.08 -3.11 25.89
C VAL A 52 -2.08 -2.88 24.74
N MET A 53 -2.31 -3.39 23.52
CA MET A 53 -1.39 -3.10 22.40
C MET A 53 -1.69 -1.78 21.65
N PHE A 54 -2.87 -1.17 21.85
CA PHE A 54 -3.32 0.01 21.07
C PHE A 54 -3.47 1.31 21.89
N ARG A 55 -3.11 1.30 23.17
CA ARG A 55 -3.10 2.51 24.01
C ARG A 55 -1.85 2.53 24.88
N GLY A 56 -0.74 2.99 24.30
CA GLY A 56 0.45 3.29 25.08
C GLY A 56 1.72 3.38 24.26
N SER A 57 1.97 4.52 23.62
CA SER A 57 3.35 4.99 23.44
C SER A 57 3.60 6.11 24.43
N THR A 58 4.40 5.78 25.44
CA THR A 58 4.73 6.57 26.61
C THR A 58 5.47 7.87 26.33
N ARG A 59 5.24 8.84 27.20
CA ARG A 59 6.04 10.06 27.41
C ARG A 59 7.55 9.79 27.33
N ARG A 60 8.26 10.74 26.70
CA ARG A 60 9.62 11.25 26.99
C ARG A 60 10.72 10.83 26.00
N THR A 61 11.02 11.71 25.05
CA THR A 61 12.37 12.27 24.78
C THR A 61 12.23 13.49 23.87
N ARG A 62 13.10 14.49 24.06
CA ARG A 62 12.95 15.88 23.57
C ARG A 62 14.12 16.24 22.64
N LYS A 63 13.81 16.95 21.53
CA LYS A 63 14.67 17.78 20.63
C LYS A 63 15.62 16.98 19.71
N LYS A 64 15.69 17.17 18.38
CA LYS A 64 15.65 18.36 17.49
C LYS A 64 15.43 17.80 16.06
N HIS A 65 14.29 17.92 15.38
CA HIS A 65 13.75 19.07 14.63
C HIS A 65 12.22 18.94 14.66
N VAL A 66 11.53 19.83 15.38
CA VAL A 66 10.13 19.63 15.84
C VAL A 66 9.31 20.88 15.53
N GLU A 67 9.37 21.39 14.30
CA GLU A 67 8.57 22.56 13.92
C GLU A 67 7.43 22.23 12.96
N ASP A 68 7.43 21.07 12.29
CA ASP A 68 6.26 20.55 11.53
C ASP A 68 5.54 19.36 12.20
N TRP A 69 6.18 18.68 13.15
CA TRP A 69 5.62 17.51 13.86
C TRP A 69 4.41 17.82 14.75
N THR A 70 4.15 19.09 15.05
CA THR A 70 3.04 19.53 15.90
C THR A 70 1.68 19.58 15.19
N ARG A 71 1.64 19.42 13.86
CA ARG A 71 0.37 19.33 13.10
C ARG A 71 -0.20 17.92 13.01
N LEU A 72 0.65 16.89 13.12
CA LEU A 72 0.22 15.50 13.24
C LEU A 72 -0.16 15.26 14.70
N CYS A 73 -1.41 14.92 14.95
CA CYS A 73 -1.85 14.41 16.26
C CYS A 73 -1.21 13.02 16.44
N ILE A 74 0.06 12.97 16.86
CA ILE A 74 0.84 11.74 17.09
C ILE A 74 0.13 10.82 18.08
N ASP A 75 -0.75 11.35 18.95
CA ASP A 75 -1.57 10.55 19.87
C ASP A 75 -2.47 9.52 19.16
N SER A 76 -2.74 9.69 17.86
CA SER A 76 -3.57 8.79 17.06
C SER A 76 -2.82 7.98 16.01
N VAL A 77 -1.53 8.23 15.75
CA VAL A 77 -0.77 7.51 14.72
C VAL A 77 -0.06 6.33 15.36
N ILE A 78 -0.17 5.14 14.77
CA ILE A 78 0.58 3.98 15.24
C ILE A 78 1.97 4.01 14.60
N PRO A 79 3.06 4.18 15.38
CA PRO A 79 4.40 4.15 14.82
C PRO A 79 4.79 2.72 14.41
N GLN A 80 5.69 2.61 13.44
CA GLN A 80 6.30 1.34 13.05
C GLN A 80 7.05 0.70 14.22
N ARG A 81 7.64 1.52 15.09
CA ARG A 81 8.48 1.09 16.24
C ARG A 81 7.78 1.44 17.55
N THR A 82 7.91 0.57 18.56
CA THR A 82 7.26 0.77 19.86
C THR A 82 7.98 1.79 20.75
N ASP A 83 9.28 1.98 20.54
CA ASP A 83 10.16 2.80 21.35
C ASP A 83 10.37 4.22 20.79
N VAL A 84 10.02 4.44 19.52
CA VAL A 84 10.33 5.68 18.79
C VAL A 84 9.20 6.02 17.82
N PRO A 85 8.79 7.31 17.71
CA PRO A 85 7.82 7.74 16.71
C PRO A 85 8.45 7.76 15.31
N GLU A 86 8.54 6.59 14.67
CA GLU A 86 8.98 6.45 13.28
C GLU A 86 7.84 5.92 12.41
N LEU A 87 7.59 6.61 11.31
CA LEU A 87 6.59 6.25 10.32
C LEU A 87 7.33 5.73 9.09
N TRP A 88 7.05 4.48 8.73
CA TRP A 88 7.68 3.80 7.61
C TRP A 88 6.60 3.50 6.59
N ALA A 89 6.83 3.77 5.31
CA ALA A 89 5.88 3.45 4.24
C ALA A 89 5.45 1.97 4.28
N ASP A 90 6.35 1.08 4.71
CA ASP A 90 6.14 -0.35 4.92
C ASP A 90 4.97 -0.70 5.85
N PHE A 91 4.70 0.14 6.86
CA PHE A 91 3.61 -0.05 7.82
C PHE A 91 2.27 -0.29 7.12
N MET A 92 2.07 0.43 6.01
CA MET A 92 0.83 0.43 5.23
C MET A 92 0.47 -0.95 4.70
N TYR A 93 1.45 -1.78 4.36
CA TYR A 93 1.18 -3.13 3.88
C TYR A 93 0.93 -4.13 5.01
N LYS A 94 1.25 -3.78 6.26
CA LYS A 94 1.19 -4.70 7.40
C LYS A 94 -0.03 -4.44 8.26
N ALA A 95 -0.12 -3.26 8.85
CA ALA A 95 -1.07 -3.00 9.92
C ALA A 95 -2.47 -2.64 9.39
N PRO A 96 -2.67 -1.64 8.51
CA PRO A 96 -4.02 -1.29 8.06
C PRO A 96 -4.80 -2.48 7.45
N PRO A 97 -4.23 -3.31 6.56
CA PRO A 97 -4.92 -4.50 6.06
C PRO A 97 -5.32 -5.47 7.17
N PHE A 98 -4.42 -5.73 8.13
CA PHE A 98 -4.71 -6.60 9.26
C PHE A 98 -5.85 -6.05 10.12
N LEU A 99 -5.81 -4.75 10.45
CA LEU A 99 -6.84 -4.08 11.23
C LEU A 99 -8.20 -4.16 10.52
N ALA A 100 -8.25 -3.90 9.22
CA ALA A 100 -9.47 -3.99 8.42
C ALA A 100 -10.06 -5.41 8.41
N TYR A 101 -9.24 -6.44 8.16
CA TYR A 101 -9.69 -7.83 8.20
C TYR A 101 -10.18 -8.24 9.59
N TYR A 102 -9.43 -7.89 10.62
CA TYR A 102 -9.81 -8.21 12.00
C TYR A 102 -11.08 -7.47 12.43
N ALA A 103 -11.25 -6.22 11.99
CA ALA A 103 -12.46 -5.43 12.22
C ALA A 103 -13.69 -6.09 11.60
N VAL A 104 -13.60 -6.56 10.35
CA VAL A 104 -14.70 -7.29 9.70
C VAL A 104 -15.02 -8.59 10.44
N ASN A 105 -13.99 -9.37 10.79
CA ASN A 105 -14.16 -10.64 11.51
C ASN A 105 -14.82 -10.46 12.89
N THR A 106 -14.58 -9.32 13.55
CA THR A 106 -15.12 -9.00 14.88
C THR A 106 -16.34 -8.07 14.83
N SER A 107 -16.84 -7.74 13.64
CA SER A 107 -17.93 -6.77 13.44
C SER A 107 -17.66 -5.41 14.10
N ASN A 108 -16.40 -4.96 14.13
CA ASN A 108 -15.97 -3.74 14.79
C ASN A 108 -15.79 -2.58 13.79
N ALA A 109 -16.86 -1.82 13.57
CA ALA A 109 -16.83 -0.69 12.63
C ALA A 109 -15.84 0.42 13.02
N THR A 110 -15.58 0.62 14.32
CA THR A 110 -14.61 1.61 14.79
C THR A 110 -13.19 1.20 14.40
N LEU A 111 -12.85 -0.07 14.53
CA LEU A 111 -11.54 -0.58 14.12
C LEU A 111 -11.36 -0.54 12.59
N LEU A 112 -12.44 -0.75 11.83
CA LEU A 112 -12.39 -0.59 10.38
C LEU A 112 -12.10 0.86 10.00
N ARG A 113 -12.73 1.83 10.69
CA ARG A 113 -12.43 3.25 10.50
C ARG A 113 -10.99 3.59 10.87
N GLU A 114 -10.48 3.02 11.96
CA GLU A 114 -9.08 3.19 12.37
C GLU A 114 -8.10 2.76 11.26
N ALA A 115 -8.37 1.66 10.55
CA ALA A 115 -7.53 1.23 9.42
C ALA A 115 -7.44 2.29 8.31
N VAL A 116 -8.56 2.94 7.98
CA VAL A 116 -8.62 4.06 7.01
C VAL A 116 -7.90 5.28 7.54
N ASP A 117 -8.14 5.63 8.80
CA ASP A 117 -7.59 6.83 9.43
C ASP A 117 -6.05 6.73 9.51
N GLN A 118 -5.50 5.56 9.85
CA GLN A 118 -4.06 5.30 9.79
C GLN A 118 -3.49 5.55 8.39
N SER A 119 -4.20 5.14 7.33
CA SER A 119 -3.76 5.38 5.95
C SER A 119 -3.66 6.87 5.63
N GLY A 120 -4.64 7.67 6.08
CA GLY A 120 -4.65 9.12 5.89
C GLY A 120 -3.56 9.83 6.69
N LEU A 121 -3.32 9.38 7.91
CA LEU A 121 -2.27 9.90 8.79
C LEU A 121 -0.86 9.63 8.23
N TYR A 122 -0.61 8.41 7.75
CA TYR A 122 0.65 8.05 7.10
C TYR A 122 0.86 8.85 5.81
N ARG A 123 -0.18 9.03 4.98
CA ARG A 123 -0.10 9.89 3.80
C ARG A 123 0.29 11.32 4.18
N GLN A 124 -0.34 11.91 5.19
CA GLN A 124 -0.05 13.27 5.63
C GLN A 124 1.40 13.44 6.10
N ALA A 125 1.96 12.41 6.74
CA ALA A 125 3.32 12.45 7.26
C ALA A 125 4.41 12.11 6.24
N LEU A 126 4.12 11.19 5.32
CA LEU A 126 5.11 10.61 4.42
C LEU A 126 5.03 11.15 2.98
N GLN A 127 3.92 11.75 2.54
CA GLN A 127 3.86 12.29 1.19
C GLN A 127 4.92 13.38 1.01
N ALA A 128 5.84 13.15 0.07
CA ALA A 128 6.97 14.02 -0.14
C ALA A 128 6.51 15.40 -0.64
N ASN A 129 7.14 16.45 -0.14
CA ASN A 129 6.86 17.82 -0.57
C ASN A 129 7.51 18.10 -1.93
N ILE A 130 6.89 17.60 -3.00
CA ILE A 130 7.33 17.72 -4.39
C ILE A 130 6.40 18.70 -5.12
N SER A 131 6.99 19.61 -5.91
CA SER A 131 6.22 20.54 -6.75
C SER A 131 5.24 19.79 -7.66
N SER A 132 4.02 20.28 -7.78
CA SER A 132 2.99 19.72 -8.68
C SER A 132 3.40 19.75 -10.16
N SER A 133 4.43 20.52 -10.52
CA SER A 133 5.00 20.54 -11.88
C SER A 133 5.89 19.34 -12.19
N VAL A 134 6.28 18.54 -11.19
CA VAL A 134 7.12 17.36 -11.35
C VAL A 134 6.23 16.15 -11.62
N SER A 135 6.60 15.34 -12.62
CA SER A 135 5.80 14.19 -13.07
C SER A 135 5.65 13.10 -12.03
N TYR A 136 6.59 12.99 -11.09
CA TYR A 136 6.58 12.03 -9.99
C TYR A 136 6.08 12.61 -8.66
N ASN A 137 5.20 13.63 -8.71
CA ASN A 137 4.53 14.11 -7.50
C ASN A 137 3.61 13.03 -6.90
N GLY A 138 3.24 13.18 -5.62
CA GLY A 138 2.36 12.24 -4.93
C GLY A 138 3.06 11.07 -4.24
N LEU A 139 4.32 10.80 -4.57
CA LEU A 139 5.16 9.79 -3.95
C LEU A 139 5.46 10.08 -2.47
N TRP A 140 5.72 9.02 -1.73
CA TRP A 140 6.01 9.07 -0.30
C TRP A 140 7.51 8.89 -0.04
N GLU A 141 8.00 9.60 0.96
CA GLU A 141 9.27 9.36 1.63
C GLU A 141 9.22 7.99 2.34
N HIS A 142 10.35 7.31 2.41
CA HIS A 142 10.42 5.95 2.95
C HIS A 142 10.20 5.92 4.47
N ILE A 143 10.99 6.68 5.23
CA ILE A 143 10.98 6.69 6.69
C ILE A 143 11.11 8.11 7.21
N VAL A 144 10.10 8.56 7.95
CA VAL A 144 10.12 9.82 8.70
C VAL A 144 10.14 9.50 10.19
N GLY A 145 11.23 9.87 10.86
CA GLY A 145 11.46 9.56 12.26
C GLY A 145 12.82 10.05 12.76
N PRO A 146 13.09 9.98 14.08
CA PRO A 146 14.33 10.53 14.64
C PRO A 146 15.55 9.58 14.59
N GLN A 147 15.43 8.29 14.24
CA GLN A 147 16.57 7.35 14.26
C GLN A 147 16.93 6.78 12.88
N SER A 148 15.95 6.29 12.15
CA SER A 148 16.12 5.54 10.90
C SER A 148 15.66 6.35 9.68
N ALA A 149 15.72 7.67 9.77
CA ALA A 149 15.20 8.57 8.75
C ALA A 149 15.79 8.26 7.36
N ASP A 150 14.91 8.07 6.39
CA ASP A 150 15.21 7.91 4.98
C ASP A 150 14.15 8.68 4.20
N LEU A 151 14.52 9.89 3.77
CA LEU A 151 13.61 10.77 3.04
C LEU A 151 13.60 10.47 1.53
N GLY A 152 14.29 9.40 1.10
CA GLY A 152 14.30 8.97 -0.29
C GLY A 152 12.94 8.45 -0.74
N LEU A 153 12.64 8.63 -2.03
CA LEU A 153 11.44 8.09 -2.69
C LEU A 153 11.65 6.60 -3.01
N TRP A 154 11.81 5.79 -1.97
CA TRP A 154 12.10 4.38 -2.13
C TRP A 154 10.91 3.67 -2.78
N SER A 155 11.18 3.02 -3.91
CA SER A 155 10.15 2.46 -4.79
C SER A 155 9.38 1.31 -4.15
N THR A 156 10.04 0.41 -3.42
CA THR A 156 9.35 -0.68 -2.71
C THR A 156 8.47 -0.13 -1.59
N GLY A 157 8.92 0.89 -0.86
CA GLY A 157 8.11 1.55 0.17
C GLY A 157 6.82 2.13 -0.40
N ASN A 158 6.91 2.79 -1.55
CA ASN A 158 5.74 3.28 -2.30
C ASN A 158 4.84 2.13 -2.81
N GLY A 159 5.44 1.03 -3.24
CA GLY A 159 4.73 -0.21 -3.54
C GLY A 159 3.96 -0.76 -2.33
N TRP A 160 4.58 -0.80 -1.15
CA TRP A 160 3.92 -1.22 0.08
C TRP A 160 2.78 -0.30 0.50
N ALA A 161 3.00 1.02 0.41
CA ALA A 161 1.99 2.03 0.69
C ALA A 161 0.75 1.84 -0.19
N SER A 162 0.94 1.81 -1.50
CA SER A 162 -0.17 1.64 -2.46
C SER A 162 -0.85 0.28 -2.35
N ALA A 163 -0.10 -0.81 -2.18
CA ALA A 163 -0.69 -2.14 -2.05
C ALA A 163 -1.49 -2.32 -0.76
N GLY A 164 -0.99 -1.76 0.36
CA GLY A 164 -1.68 -1.79 1.65
C GLY A 164 -3.04 -1.11 1.63
N MET A 165 -3.16 0.00 0.89
CA MET A 165 -4.41 0.74 0.73
C MET A 165 -5.41 0.06 -0.25
N THR A 166 -5.00 -1.01 -0.96
CA THR A 166 -5.83 -1.60 -2.03
C THR A 166 -7.02 -2.41 -1.50
N HIS A 167 -7.04 -2.72 -0.21
CA HIS A 167 -8.07 -3.56 0.40
C HIS A 167 -9.45 -2.91 0.49
N GLU A 168 -9.55 -1.58 0.38
CA GLU A 168 -10.84 -0.89 0.57
C GLU A 168 -11.26 -0.07 -0.65
N ALA A 169 -12.57 -0.12 -0.93
CA ALA A 169 -13.24 0.70 -1.93
C ALA A 169 -13.66 2.07 -1.35
N VAL A 170 -12.82 2.64 -0.49
CA VAL A 170 -13.02 3.96 0.08
C VAL A 170 -12.47 4.99 -0.93
N SER A 171 -13.27 6.02 -1.24
CA SER A 171 -12.93 7.04 -2.25
C SER A 171 -11.57 7.67 -1.99
N ASN A 172 -11.26 8.00 -0.73
CA ASN A 172 -9.97 8.59 -0.35
C ASN A 172 -8.79 7.65 -0.62
N LEU A 173 -8.91 6.35 -0.29
CA LEU A 173 -7.84 5.38 -0.60
C LEU A 173 -7.66 5.20 -2.11
N THR A 174 -8.71 5.42 -2.91
CA THR A 174 -8.62 5.35 -4.37
C THR A 174 -7.76 6.51 -4.89
N SER A 175 -8.02 7.74 -4.45
CA SER A 175 -7.20 8.90 -4.83
C SER A 175 -5.75 8.79 -4.35
N TRP A 176 -5.52 8.31 -3.12
CA TRP A 176 -4.16 8.23 -2.56
C TRP A 176 -3.32 7.15 -3.23
N ILE A 177 -3.94 6.05 -3.66
CA ILE A 177 -3.25 5.04 -4.48
C ILE A 177 -2.95 5.61 -5.86
N GLN A 178 -3.89 6.35 -6.46
CA GLN A 178 -3.68 6.97 -7.75
C GLN A 178 -2.47 7.92 -7.71
N GLU A 179 -2.33 8.75 -6.68
CA GLU A 179 -1.17 9.63 -6.49
C GLU A 179 0.17 8.87 -6.53
N ILE A 180 0.26 7.73 -5.83
CA ILE A 180 1.49 6.92 -5.82
C ILE A 180 1.75 6.27 -7.18
N VAL A 181 0.70 5.72 -7.82
CA VAL A 181 0.84 5.05 -9.11
C VAL A 181 1.19 6.05 -10.21
N ASP A 182 0.54 7.20 -10.26
CA ASP A 182 0.85 8.29 -11.19
C ASP A 182 2.27 8.80 -10.97
N GLY A 183 2.67 8.97 -9.70
CA GLY A 183 4.01 9.35 -9.33
C GLY A 183 5.07 8.36 -9.83
N ALA A 184 4.79 7.06 -9.70
CA ALA A 184 5.67 6.00 -10.18
C ALA A 184 5.74 5.97 -11.72
N ILE A 185 4.60 6.06 -12.41
CA ILE A 185 4.53 6.14 -13.89
C ILE A 185 5.31 7.36 -14.40
N GLY A 186 5.25 8.48 -13.70
CA GLY A 186 5.95 9.71 -14.02
C GLY A 186 7.42 9.76 -13.62
N SER A 187 7.95 8.72 -12.97
CA SER A 187 9.34 8.66 -12.51
C SER A 187 10.31 8.25 -13.62
N PRO A 188 11.58 8.70 -13.59
CA PRO A 188 12.61 8.15 -14.46
C PRO A 188 12.78 6.64 -14.23
N MET A 189 13.01 5.90 -15.31
CA MET A 189 13.19 4.45 -15.31
C MET A 189 14.65 4.07 -15.62
N ASP A 190 15.01 2.83 -15.32
CA ASP A 190 16.30 2.21 -15.60
C ASP A 190 16.05 0.84 -16.19
N ASP A 191 16.52 0.59 -17.43
CA ASP A 191 16.18 -0.61 -18.20
C ASP A 191 14.68 -0.93 -18.21
N ASP A 192 13.86 0.11 -18.40
CA ASP A 192 12.39 0.06 -18.38
C ASP A 192 11.78 -0.51 -17.07
N LEU A 193 12.55 -0.52 -15.98
CA LEU A 193 12.09 -0.78 -14.61
C LEU A 193 12.03 0.51 -13.80
N LEU A 194 11.16 0.55 -12.80
CA LEU A 194 11.20 1.60 -11.77
C LEU A 194 12.54 1.54 -11.04
N ARG A 195 13.11 2.72 -10.78
CA ARG A 195 14.37 2.83 -10.03
C ARG A 195 14.17 2.51 -8.55
N ASN A 196 15.20 1.99 -7.89
CA ASN A 196 15.18 1.69 -6.47
C ASN A 196 14.80 2.93 -5.64
N TYR A 197 15.44 4.07 -5.88
CA TYR A 197 14.91 5.39 -5.52
C TYR A 197 14.35 6.07 -6.77
N LEU A 198 13.06 6.37 -6.77
CA LEU A 198 12.28 6.69 -7.97
C LEU A 198 12.80 7.91 -8.74
N ASN A 199 13.38 8.89 -8.05
CA ASN A 199 13.92 10.12 -8.65
C ASN A 199 15.44 10.12 -8.83
N ASP A 200 16.14 9.07 -8.41
CA ASP A 200 17.60 9.07 -8.38
C ASP A 200 18.18 8.66 -9.73
N THR A 201 18.86 9.61 -10.38
CA THR A 201 19.53 9.43 -11.68
C THR A 201 21.02 9.74 -11.60
N THR A 202 21.58 9.81 -10.38
CA THR A 202 22.91 10.35 -10.12
C THR A 202 24.07 9.45 -10.57
N GLY A 203 23.80 8.17 -10.88
CA GLY A 203 24.81 7.22 -11.33
C GLY A 203 25.69 6.66 -10.20
N ASP A 204 25.32 6.88 -8.95
CA ASP A 204 26.02 6.39 -7.74
C ASP A 204 25.66 4.94 -7.35
N CYS A 205 24.98 4.23 -8.26
CA CYS A 205 24.44 2.88 -8.07
C CYS A 205 23.31 2.74 -7.05
N LEU A 206 22.70 3.82 -6.55
CA LEU A 206 21.53 3.73 -5.66
C LEU A 206 20.19 3.73 -6.42
N GLY A 207 20.13 4.37 -7.59
CA GLY A 207 18.97 4.45 -8.47
C GLY A 207 18.82 3.32 -9.51
N TYR A 208 19.28 2.10 -9.24
CA TYR A 208 19.21 0.98 -10.20
C TYR A 208 17.77 0.49 -10.47
N GLY A 209 17.54 -0.12 -11.64
CA GLY A 209 16.26 -0.73 -12.00
C GLY A 209 15.84 -1.85 -11.04
N GLN A 210 14.60 -1.78 -10.52
CA GLN A 210 14.18 -2.54 -9.35
C GLN A 210 12.89 -3.33 -9.62
N THR A 211 12.99 -4.66 -9.57
CA THR A 211 11.94 -5.59 -10.00
C THR A 211 10.80 -5.75 -8.99
N SER A 212 11.10 -5.73 -7.69
CA SER A 212 10.10 -5.89 -6.62
C SER A 212 9.09 -4.74 -6.60
N ALA A 213 9.55 -3.50 -6.72
CA ALA A 213 8.72 -2.31 -6.78
C ALA A 213 7.94 -2.23 -8.09
N SER A 214 8.62 -2.50 -9.22
CA SER A 214 7.97 -2.56 -10.53
C SER A 214 6.82 -3.56 -10.54
N SER A 215 7.07 -4.80 -10.06
CA SER A 215 6.04 -5.84 -9.98
C SER A 215 4.93 -5.51 -8.98
N LEU A 216 5.26 -4.95 -7.81
CA LEU A 216 4.27 -4.61 -6.80
C LEU A 216 3.35 -3.47 -7.25
N ILE A 217 3.90 -2.38 -7.78
CA ILE A 217 3.10 -1.24 -8.27
C ILE A 217 2.28 -1.65 -9.50
N ALA A 218 2.85 -2.46 -10.40
CA ALA A 218 2.10 -3.08 -11.49
C ALA A 218 0.91 -3.91 -10.99
N SER A 219 1.11 -4.73 -9.95
CA SER A 219 0.03 -5.53 -9.37
C SER A 219 -1.10 -4.68 -8.78
N VAL A 220 -0.76 -3.52 -8.19
CA VAL A 220 -1.73 -2.56 -7.67
C VAL A 220 -2.56 -1.95 -8.80
N ALA A 221 -1.91 -1.51 -9.89
CA ALA A 221 -2.58 -0.96 -11.05
C ALA A 221 -3.58 -1.96 -11.67
N TYR A 222 -3.19 -3.22 -11.88
CA TYR A 222 -4.13 -4.27 -12.35
C TYR A 222 -5.30 -4.47 -11.40
N ARG A 223 -5.01 -4.57 -10.09
CA ARG A 223 -6.06 -4.81 -9.09
C ARG A 223 -7.03 -3.64 -9.03
N ARG A 224 -6.54 -2.41 -9.14
CA ARG A 224 -7.37 -1.21 -9.16
C ARG A 224 -8.14 -1.02 -10.46
N ALA A 225 -7.62 -1.46 -11.60
CA ALA A 225 -8.38 -1.49 -12.85
C ALA A 225 -9.66 -2.34 -12.75
N ILE A 226 -9.64 -3.41 -11.94
CA ILE A 226 -10.84 -4.22 -11.67
C ILE A 226 -11.75 -3.58 -10.62
N LEU A 227 -11.18 -3.05 -9.53
CA LEU A 227 -11.97 -2.52 -8.42
C LEU A 227 -12.54 -1.12 -8.66
N GLN A 228 -11.84 -0.30 -9.44
CA GLN A 228 -12.11 1.11 -9.71
C GLN A 228 -11.82 1.46 -11.17
N PRO A 229 -12.51 0.83 -12.15
CA PRO A 229 -12.26 1.02 -13.57
C PRO A 229 -12.49 2.45 -14.07
N GLY A 230 -13.29 3.25 -13.35
CA GLY A 230 -13.51 4.66 -13.68
C GLY A 230 -12.30 5.55 -13.41
N THR A 231 -11.38 5.12 -12.54
CA THR A 231 -10.14 5.83 -12.21
C THR A 231 -8.93 5.18 -12.88
N PHE A 232 -8.86 3.86 -12.87
CA PHE A 232 -7.74 3.09 -13.42
C PHE A 232 -8.10 2.52 -14.79
N GLY A 233 -8.04 3.40 -15.80
CA GLY A 233 -8.37 3.10 -17.20
C GLY A 233 -7.28 2.36 -17.98
N SER A 234 -7.40 2.37 -19.32
CA SER A 234 -6.52 1.63 -20.23
C SER A 234 -5.06 2.05 -20.14
N GLU A 235 -4.78 3.32 -19.86
CA GLU A 235 -3.40 3.82 -19.72
C GLU A 235 -2.62 3.14 -18.58
N TYR A 236 -3.29 2.85 -17.45
CA TYR A 236 -2.69 2.10 -16.35
C TYR A 236 -2.45 0.65 -16.75
N ILE A 237 -3.40 0.04 -17.46
CA ILE A 237 -3.30 -1.34 -17.95
C ILE A 237 -2.13 -1.45 -18.94
N ASP A 238 -2.03 -0.55 -19.91
CA ASP A 238 -0.98 -0.53 -20.92
C ASP A 238 0.42 -0.40 -20.29
N TRP A 239 0.58 0.52 -19.33
CA TRP A 239 1.83 0.66 -18.58
C TRP A 239 2.16 -0.63 -17.81
N THR A 240 1.15 -1.24 -17.19
CA THR A 240 1.31 -2.46 -16.40
C THR A 240 1.68 -3.67 -17.28
N ASP A 241 1.11 -3.78 -18.48
CA ASP A 241 1.47 -4.79 -19.47
C ASP A 241 2.91 -4.61 -19.96
N CYS A 242 3.37 -3.37 -20.13
CA CYS A 242 4.77 -3.08 -20.46
C CYS A 242 5.72 -3.57 -19.35
N ILE A 243 5.43 -3.26 -18.08
CA ILE A 243 6.21 -3.75 -16.94
C ILE A 243 6.22 -5.27 -16.88
N ARG A 244 5.06 -5.92 -17.07
CA ARG A 244 4.96 -7.39 -17.09
C ARG A 244 5.84 -8.01 -18.17
N ALA A 245 5.80 -7.47 -19.38
CA ALA A 245 6.63 -7.93 -20.48
C ALA A 245 8.13 -7.71 -20.23
N ILE A 246 8.52 -6.62 -19.56
CA ILE A 246 9.89 -6.39 -19.11
C ILE A 246 10.31 -7.44 -18.09
N LEU A 247 9.51 -7.67 -17.05
CA LEU A 247 9.80 -8.68 -16.03
C LEU A 247 9.95 -10.08 -16.64
N ASP A 248 9.11 -10.43 -17.61
CA ASP A 248 9.24 -11.68 -18.37
C ASP A 248 10.60 -11.77 -19.08
N ARG A 249 11.07 -10.69 -19.73
CA ARG A 249 12.39 -10.64 -20.39
C ARG A 249 13.56 -10.76 -19.42
N HIS A 250 13.49 -10.13 -18.24
CA HIS A 250 14.54 -10.24 -17.22
C HIS A 250 14.54 -11.59 -16.48
N SER A 251 13.43 -12.33 -16.53
CA SER A 251 13.32 -13.67 -15.92
C SER A 251 14.08 -14.74 -16.70
N PHE A 252 14.35 -14.50 -17.99
CA PHE A 252 15.19 -15.37 -18.78
C PHE A 252 16.63 -14.89 -18.70
N CYS A 253 17.51 -15.66 -18.04
CA CYS A 253 18.96 -15.50 -18.20
C CYS A 253 19.27 -15.48 -19.70
N GLN A 254 19.58 -14.31 -20.26
CA GLN A 254 20.28 -14.29 -21.53
C GLN A 254 21.66 -14.91 -21.26
N PRO A 255 22.07 -15.98 -21.99
CA PRO A 255 23.42 -16.49 -21.86
C PRO A 255 24.37 -15.31 -22.11
N ALA A 256 25.31 -15.11 -21.18
CA ALA A 256 26.29 -14.05 -21.23
C ALA A 256 26.87 -13.99 -22.65
N ARG A 257 26.72 -12.84 -23.30
CA ARG A 257 27.35 -12.58 -24.59
C ARG A 257 28.85 -12.49 -24.28
N LEU A 258 29.55 -13.61 -24.44
CA LEU A 258 31.01 -13.65 -24.44
C LEU A 258 31.44 -12.89 -25.70
N GLU A 259 31.85 -11.64 -25.52
CA GLU A 259 32.71 -10.94 -26.48
C GLU A 259 34.16 -11.38 -26.31
#